data_AF-A0A841SQ98-F1
#
_entry.id   AF-A0A841SQ98-F1
#
_cell.length_a   1.000
_cell.length_b   1.000
_cell.length_c   1.000
_cell.angle_alpha   90.00
_cell.angle_beta   90.00
_cell.angle_gamma   90.00
#
_symmetry.space_group_name_H-M   'P 1'
#
loop_
_entity.id
_entity.type
_entity.pdbx_description
1 polymer ?
#
loop_
_entity_poly.entity_id
_entity_poly.type
_entity_poly.pdbx_seq_one_letter_code
_entity_poly.pdbx_strand_id
1 'polypeptide(L)' 'MSKLYKLTYHFNDGTSWSYEQTNVALSAEQIAFVLNDQQKNSSMVVVNNATKEAKKVSEIRSIEVGF' A
#
# COMPACT_ATOMS: atom_id res chain seq x y z
N MET A 1 -3.49 -14.60 -14.14
CA MET A 1 -2.29 -15.05 -13.40
C MET A 1 -2.00 -14.00 -12.33
N SER A 2 -1.89 -14.40 -11.07
CA SER A 2 -1.43 -13.49 -10.00
C SER A 2 0.05 -13.21 -10.18
N LYS A 3 0.45 -11.93 -10.06
CA LYS A 3 1.85 -11.54 -10.06
C LYS A 3 2.22 -11.13 -8.64
N LEU A 4 3.40 -11.55 -8.21
CA LEU A 4 3.97 -11.10 -6.95
C LEU A 4 4.46 -9.68 -7.14
N TYR A 5 3.97 -8.76 -6.33
CA TYR A 5 4.44 -7.39 -6.31
C TYR A 5 4.98 -7.06 -4.93
N LYS A 6 6.09 -6.33 -4.90
CA LYS A 6 6.55 -5.66 -3.69
C LYS A 6 5.86 -4.30 -3.62
N LEU A 7 5.00 -4.12 -2.61
CA LEU A 7 4.34 -2.84 -2.37
C LEU A 7 5.12 -2.07 -1.31
N THR A 8 5.55 -0.86 -1.66
CA THR A 8 6.15 0.10 -0.74
C THR A 8 5.22 1.29 -0.58
N TYR A 9 4.74 1.51 0.63
CA TYR A 9 3.90 2.65 1.01
C TYR A 9 4.79 3.76 1.55
N HIS A 10 4.75 4.94 0.94
CA HIS A 10 5.41 6.14 1.43
C HIS A 10 4.39 7.02 2.13
N PHE A 11 4.66 7.37 3.39
CA PHE A 11 3.76 8.17 4.21
C PHE A 11 4.18 9.65 4.23
N ASN A 12 3.24 10.53 4.57
CA ASN A 12 3.43 11.97 4.67
C ASN A 12 4.43 12.38 5.76
N ASP A 13 4.61 11.53 6.78
CA ASP A 13 5.61 11.73 7.84
C ASP A 13 7.04 11.37 7.42
N GLY A 14 7.23 10.94 6.16
CA GLY A 14 8.52 10.51 5.61
C GLY A 14 8.85 9.04 5.85
N THR A 15 8.03 8.31 6.61
CA THR A 15 8.22 6.87 6.82
C THR A 15 7.85 6.11 5.55
N SER A 16 8.55 5.00 5.29
CA SER A 16 8.18 4.08 4.19
C SER A 16 8.07 2.66 4.71
N TRP A 17 6.99 1.96 4.33
CA TRP A 17 6.76 0.56 4.68
C TRP A 17 6.75 -0.30 3.43
N SER A 18 7.66 -1.26 3.35
CA SER A 18 7.68 -2.26 2.28
C SER A 18 7.19 -3.60 2.81
N TYR A 19 6.28 -4.24 2.08
CA TYR A 19 5.86 -5.61 2.36
C TYR A 19 6.60 -6.56 1.45
N GLU A 20 7.10 -7.67 2.02
CA GLU A 20 8.11 -8.50 1.35
C GLU A 20 7.65 -9.13 0.03
N GLN A 21 6.36 -9.41 -0.14
CA GLN A 21 5.72 -9.69 -1.43
C GLN A 21 4.24 -9.94 -1.17
N THR A 22 3.35 -9.21 -1.84
CA THR A 22 1.92 -9.53 -1.82
C THR A 22 1.56 -10.19 -3.14
N ASN A 23 0.88 -11.32 -3.05
CA ASN A 23 0.31 -11.99 -4.20
C ASN A 23 -0.93 -11.21 -4.62
N VAL A 24 -0.78 -10.30 -5.59
CA VAL A 24 -1.91 -9.52 -6.07
C VAL A 24 -2.38 -10.13 -7.39
N ALA A 25 -3.64 -10.54 -7.43
CA ALA A 25 -4.29 -10.98 -8.66
C ALA A 25 -4.59 -9.80 -9.63
N LEU A 26 -4.29 -8.58 -9.20
CA LEU A 26 -4.58 -7.34 -9.91
C LEU A 26 -3.36 -6.87 -10.72
N SER A 27 -3.61 -6.20 -11.84
CA SER A 27 -2.55 -5.48 -12.57
C SER A 27 -2.05 -4.28 -11.75
N ALA A 28 -0.85 -3.76 -12.06
CA ALA A 28 -0.32 -2.56 -11.41
C ALA A 28 -1.28 -1.36 -11.50
N GLU A 29 -1.98 -1.21 -12.63
CA GLU A 29 -3.01 -0.17 -12.83
C GLU A 29 -4.23 -0.37 -11.91
N GLN A 30 -4.68 -1.61 -11.75
CA GLN A 30 -5.78 -1.92 -10.83
C GLN A 30 -5.37 -1.72 -9.37
N ILE A 31 -4.13 -2.02 -9.02
CA ILE A 31 -3.56 -1.74 -7.70
C ILE A 31 -3.59 -0.23 -7.45
N ALA A 32 -3.08 0.57 -8.39
CA ALA A 32 -3.12 2.03 -8.28
C ALA A 32 -4.55 2.58 -8.16
N PHE A 33 -5.50 2.02 -8.92
CA PHE A 33 -6.91 2.43 -8.84
C PHE A 33 -7.53 2.12 -7.48
N VAL A 34 -7.37 0.89 -6.97
CA VAL A 34 -7.88 0.48 -5.65
C VAL A 34 -7.25 1.33 -4.55
N LEU A 35 -5.95 1.59 -4.64
CA LEU A 35 -5.26 2.39 -3.63
C LEU A 35 -5.70 3.85 -3.63
N ASN A 36 -5.92 4.44 -4.81
CA ASN A 36 -6.42 5.80 -4.93
C ASN A 36 -7.87 5.91 -4.43
N ASP A 37 -8.70 4.89 -4.68
CA ASP A 37 -10.05 4.80 -4.11
C ASP A 37 -10.00 4.66 -2.57
N GLN A 38 -9.11 3.81 -2.05
CA GLN A 38 -8.92 3.63 -0.60
C GLN A 38 -8.33 4.88 0.08
N GLN A 39 -7.49 5.66 -0.60
CA GLN A 39 -6.98 6.94 -0.09
C GLN A 39 -8.08 7.98 0.10
N LYS A 40 -9.19 7.91 -0.66
CA LYS A 40 -10.37 8.76 -0.43
C LYS A 40 -11.14 8.35 0.83
N ASN A 41 -10.92 7.15 1.33
CA ASN A 41 -11.59 6.64 2.52
C ASN A 41 -10.73 6.88 3.78
N SER A 42 -10.98 8.02 4.43
CA SER A 42 -10.25 8.50 5.62
C SER A 42 -10.32 7.57 6.85
N SER A 43 -11.20 6.56 6.82
CA SER A 43 -11.40 5.60 7.91
C SER A 43 -10.59 4.32 7.76
N MET A 44 -9.97 4.08 6.60
CA MET A 44 -9.13 2.89 6.40
C MET A 44 -7.75 3.05 7.03
N VAL A 45 -7.23 1.94 7.57
CA VAL A 45 -5.89 1.85 8.14
C VAL A 45 -5.09 0.74 7.48
N VAL A 46 -3.81 1.00 7.22
CA VAL A 46 -2.81 0.01 6.83
C VAL A 46 -2.11 -0.44 8.10
N VAL A 47 -2.05 -1.76 8.32
CA VAL A 47 -1.36 -2.34 9.47
C VAL A 47 -0.04 -2.95 9.00
N ASN A 48 1.07 -2.49 9.54
CA ASN A 48 2.37 -3.11 9.36
C ASN A 48 2.41 -4.41 10.15
N ASN A 49 2.54 -5.54 9.46
CA ASN A 49 2.58 -6.85 10.12
C ASN A 49 3.86 -7.09 10.93
N ALA A 50 4.96 -6.41 10.58
CA ALA A 50 6.24 -6.53 11.26
C ALA A 50 6.29 -5.70 12.55
N THR A 51 5.81 -4.44 12.51
CA THR A 51 5.87 -3.53 13.67
C THR A 51 4.57 -3.46 14.46
N LYS A 52 3.48 -4.06 13.96
CA LYS A 52 2.10 -3.95 14.48
C LYS A 52 1.56 -2.51 14.51
N GLU A 53 2.24 -1.58 13.85
CA GLU A 53 1.78 -0.20 13.74
C GLU A 53 0.64 -0.10 12.73
N ALA A 54 -0.37 0.69 13.06
CA ALA A 54 -1.47 1.02 12.15
C ALA A 54 -1.37 2.50 11.76
N LYS A 55 -1.35 2.78 10.46
CA LYS A 55 -1.38 4.15 9.91
C LYS A 55 -2.60 4.34 9.02
N LYS A 56 -3.16 5.54 8.98
CA LYS A 56 -4.33 5.79 8.14
C LYS A 56 -3.91 5.79 6.67
N VAL A 57 -4.78 5.29 5.80
CA VAL A 57 -4.52 5.32 4.35
C VAL A 57 -4.41 6.75 3.84
N SER A 58 -5.12 7.69 4.48
CA SER A 58 -5.01 9.13 4.19
C SER A 58 -3.61 9.71 4.46
N GLU A 59 -2.77 9.03 5.24
CA GLU A 59 -1.39 9.44 5.50
C GLU A 59 -0.43 8.93 4.43
N ILE A 60 -0.89 8.09 3.51
CA ILE A 60 -0.06 7.60 2.41
C ILE A 60 0.07 8.72 1.38
N ARG A 61 1.31 9.12 1.13
CA ARG A 61 1.69 10.07 0.09
C ARG A 61 1.72 9.43 -1.29
N SER A 62 2.35 8.27 -1.39
CA SER A 62 2.53 7.55 -2.66
C SER A 62 2.78 6.08 -2.39
N ILE A 63 2.54 5.25 -3.40
CA ILE A 63 2.76 3.81 -3.34
C ILE A 63 3.60 3.41 -4.53
N GLU A 64 4.71 2.75 -4.25
CA GLU A 64 5.61 2.20 -5.25
C GLU A 64 5.34 0.70 -5.41
N VAL A 65 5.28 0.26 -6.66
CA VAL A 65 5.08 -1.14 -7.03
C VAL A 65 6.37 -1.64 -7.68
N GLY A 66 7.09 -2.50 -6.96
CA GLY A 66 8.28 -3.19 -7.44
C GLY A 66 7.97 -4.61 -7.94
N PHE A 67 8.73 -5.06 -8.94
CA PHE A 67 8.64 -6.39 -9.54
C PHE A 67 9.68 -7.34 -8.93
#